data_AF-A0A1B6M0D5-F1
#
_entry.id   AF-A0A1B6M0D5-F1
#
_cell.length_a   1.000
_cell.length_b   1.000
_cell.length_c   1.000
_cell.angle_alpha   90.00
_cell.angle_beta   90.00
_cell.angle_gamma   90.00
#
_symmetry.space_group_name_H-M   'P 1'
#
loop_
_entity.id
_entity.type
_entity.pdbx_description
1 polymer ?
#
loop_
_entity_poly.entity_id
_entity_poly.type
_entity_poly.pdbx_seq_one_letter_code
_entity_poly.pdbx_strand_id
1 'polypeptide(L)'
;MGKKGKGGSKKKQAKEDKEVLPEVDKEFYEIQITDLNQKLARLRSRCSELESENEDVKRSLQKLDEDRADIIAYLRRTLQAKADEIADLQERLVALQQTREAEKTAFQEKIKLMEHDFKSMHEQLNSEIKLLNGKLNSLEEFRREREELMNKFAKQEEEMEEQENRHKIALYEVERKFIVGKDELKKDMENKLLQLSLDFQTTTDIRIATTTQRVIRENVAINNEINVLMEAWKNLHEENADLKKKERDLKIEAEIQREDNKILVRKNMVQNKIIEKISGMHMRLQHTFQEMEQLRRRNTALEVRLEEAQGGLRAEQEGRQRLRKVLESRDVQECKHEVDLHLLHEHCCTLETIIDTATDAVRQALKVQEEPDEDEAFNLSQRESLLTTLLELFDKPDLPRTCPVEPMESIETIVSNISAYAKGDLGLICKPEEERDGSIATIDLKKSDVSLSTSTSKAPKPKKSVGLKSSHTSKKHAPISTD
;
A
#
# COMPACT_ATOMS: atom_id res chain seq x y z
N MET A 1 -71.81 39.04 -31.38
CA MET A 1 -72.95 38.79 -32.31
C MET A 1 -73.62 40.14 -32.65
N GLY A 2 -74.54 40.19 -33.64
CA GLY A 2 -75.53 41.28 -33.85
C GLY A 2 -75.03 42.74 -33.87
N LYS A 3 -74.63 43.38 -34.99
CA LYS A 3 -75.40 43.90 -36.16
C LYS A 3 -76.54 44.92 -35.90
N LYS A 4 -76.31 46.16 -36.40
CA LYS A 4 -77.28 47.18 -36.91
C LYS A 4 -78.22 47.89 -35.88
N GLY A 5 -78.68 49.13 -36.09
CA GLY A 5 -78.23 50.20 -37.03
C GLY A 5 -79.36 50.93 -37.84
N LYS A 6 -79.16 52.23 -38.10
CA LYS A 6 -80.03 53.21 -38.85
C LYS A 6 -81.36 53.60 -38.14
N GLY A 7 -81.94 54.79 -38.34
CA GLY A 7 -81.44 56.03 -38.97
C GLY A 7 -82.52 56.95 -39.57
N GLY A 8 -82.35 58.29 -39.50
CA GLY A 8 -83.21 59.32 -40.12
C GLY A 8 -84.24 59.98 -39.17
N SER A 9 -84.83 61.16 -39.45
CA SER A 9 -84.58 62.12 -40.56
C SER A 9 -85.20 63.53 -40.30
N LYS A 10 -84.87 64.51 -41.17
CA LYS A 10 -85.64 65.75 -41.51
C LYS A 10 -85.83 66.88 -40.47
N LYS A 11 -84.81 67.74 -40.40
CA LYS A 11 -84.85 69.16 -40.85
C LYS A 11 -86.22 69.87 -40.98
N LYS A 12 -86.41 70.96 -40.22
CA LYS A 12 -87.16 72.18 -40.63
C LYS A 12 -86.52 73.42 -39.96
N GLN A 13 -86.76 74.61 -40.52
CA GLN A 13 -86.10 75.88 -40.17
C GLN A 13 -87.12 77.02 -40.08
N ALA A 14 -86.70 78.12 -39.43
CA ALA A 14 -87.40 79.41 -39.28
C ALA A 14 -88.66 79.38 -38.38
N LYS A 15 -89.00 80.47 -37.69
CA LYS A 15 -88.49 81.86 -37.80
C LYS A 15 -87.87 82.38 -36.51
N GLU A 16 -87.08 83.45 -36.64
CA GLU A 16 -86.88 84.42 -35.57
C GLU A 16 -88.11 85.35 -35.53
N ASP A 17 -88.69 85.55 -34.35
CA ASP A 17 -89.53 86.72 -34.08
C ASP A 17 -88.83 87.52 -32.97
N LYS A 18 -88.44 88.76 -33.29
CA LYS A 18 -87.77 89.67 -32.33
C LYS A 18 -88.80 90.39 -31.48
N GLU A 19 -89.28 89.72 -30.45
CA GLU A 19 -89.96 90.42 -29.36
C GLU A 19 -88.97 91.38 -28.69
N VAL A 20 -89.30 92.68 -28.70
CA VAL A 20 -88.56 93.68 -27.96
C VAL A 20 -88.98 93.54 -26.50
N LEU A 21 -88.20 92.76 -25.73
CA LEU A 21 -88.32 92.72 -24.29
C LEU A 21 -88.23 94.16 -23.73
N PRO A 22 -89.15 94.58 -22.84
CA PRO A 22 -89.03 95.83 -22.11
C PRO A 22 -87.66 96.00 -21.48
N GLU A 23 -87.15 97.23 -21.41
CA GLU A 23 -85.82 97.49 -20.83
C GLU A 23 -85.76 97.06 -19.35
N VAL A 24 -86.89 97.12 -18.63
CA VAL A 24 -87.04 96.58 -17.26
C VAL A 24 -86.85 95.07 -17.21
N ASP A 25 -87.39 94.32 -18.18
CA ASP A 25 -87.21 92.86 -18.24
C ASP A 25 -85.77 92.50 -18.66
N LYS A 26 -85.17 93.29 -19.56
CA LYS A 26 -83.75 93.16 -19.94
C LYS A 26 -82.83 93.42 -18.75
N GLU A 27 -83.06 94.48 -17.97
CA GLU A 27 -82.34 94.75 -16.72
C GLU A 27 -82.56 93.66 -15.67
N PHE A 28 -83.79 93.15 -15.52
CA PHE A 28 -84.09 92.03 -14.63
C PHE A 28 -83.33 90.76 -15.03
N TYR A 29 -83.29 90.42 -16.33
CA TYR A 29 -82.50 89.31 -16.83
C TYR A 29 -80.98 89.55 -16.70
N GLU A 30 -80.48 90.78 -16.85
CA GLU A 30 -79.06 91.11 -16.61
C GLU A 30 -78.66 91.02 -15.13
N ILE A 31 -79.54 91.44 -14.21
CA ILE A 31 -79.39 91.23 -12.77
C ILE A 31 -79.43 89.74 -12.43
N GLN A 32 -80.35 88.98 -13.02
CA GLN A 32 -80.42 87.52 -12.84
C GLN A 32 -79.18 86.82 -13.40
N ILE A 33 -78.67 87.23 -14.57
CA ILE A 33 -77.44 86.72 -15.18
C ILE A 33 -76.22 87.04 -14.33
N THR A 34 -76.14 88.24 -13.72
CA THR A 34 -75.00 88.60 -12.85
C THR A 34 -75.05 87.88 -11.50
N ASP A 35 -76.20 87.70 -10.87
CA ASP A 35 -76.37 86.86 -9.68
C ASP A 35 -76.07 85.37 -9.96
N LEU A 36 -76.59 84.83 -11.07
CA LEU A 36 -76.27 83.46 -11.50
C LEU A 36 -74.77 83.31 -11.80
N ASN A 37 -74.13 84.27 -12.47
CA ASN A 37 -72.68 84.25 -12.70
C ASN A 37 -71.88 84.39 -11.41
N GLN A 38 -72.32 85.16 -10.42
CA GLN A 38 -71.68 85.22 -9.10
C GLN A 38 -71.82 83.88 -8.36
N LYS A 39 -72.99 83.24 -8.40
CA LYS A 39 -73.22 81.90 -7.84
C LYS A 39 -72.34 80.85 -8.54
N LEU A 40 -72.26 80.90 -9.86
CA LEU A 40 -71.42 80.03 -10.69
C LEU A 40 -69.92 80.27 -10.41
N ALA A 41 -69.49 81.52 -10.21
CA ALA A 41 -68.12 81.85 -9.81
C ALA A 41 -67.77 81.35 -8.40
N ARG A 42 -68.67 81.50 -7.42
CA ARG A 42 -68.50 80.94 -6.06
C ARG A 42 -68.45 79.41 -6.08
N LEU A 43 -69.30 78.76 -6.88
CA LEU A 43 -69.26 77.31 -7.08
C LEU A 43 -67.96 76.86 -7.77
N ARG A 44 -67.47 77.58 -8.78
CA ARG A 44 -66.16 77.31 -9.41
C ARG A 44 -65.00 77.48 -8.43
N SER A 45 -65.00 78.53 -7.60
CA SER A 45 -64.03 78.68 -6.52
C SER A 45 -64.08 77.47 -5.60
N ARG A 46 -65.26 77.10 -5.09
CA ARG A 46 -65.38 75.98 -4.17
C ARG A 46 -65.06 74.62 -4.81
N CYS A 47 -65.31 74.43 -6.10
CA CYS A 47 -64.83 73.26 -6.85
C CYS A 47 -63.30 73.26 -6.94
N SER A 48 -62.67 74.37 -7.32
CA SER A 48 -61.21 74.51 -7.39
C SER A 48 -60.52 74.32 -6.03
N GLU A 49 -61.14 74.82 -4.95
CA GLU A 49 -60.70 74.58 -3.57
C GLU A 49 -60.81 73.09 -3.21
N LEU A 50 -61.98 72.47 -3.44
CA LEU A 50 -62.20 71.04 -3.18
C LEU A 50 -61.32 70.14 -4.03
N GLU A 51 -60.99 70.53 -5.26
CA GLU A 51 -60.06 69.83 -6.15
C GLU A 51 -58.63 69.91 -5.60
N SER A 52 -58.16 71.08 -5.15
CA SER A 52 -56.87 71.23 -4.48
C SER A 52 -56.80 70.46 -3.15
N GLU A 53 -57.83 70.58 -2.29
CA GLU A 53 -57.96 69.82 -1.03
C GLU A 53 -57.87 68.30 -1.32
N ASN A 54 -58.51 67.83 -2.39
CA ASN A 54 -58.53 66.42 -2.79
C ASN A 54 -57.20 65.95 -3.41
N GLU A 55 -56.51 66.79 -4.19
CA GLU A 55 -55.15 66.51 -4.65
C GLU A 55 -54.13 66.46 -3.49
N ASP A 56 -54.21 67.37 -2.53
CA ASP A 56 -53.29 67.38 -1.39
C ASP A 56 -53.54 66.21 -0.43
N VAL A 57 -54.80 65.80 -0.24
CA VAL A 57 -55.13 64.54 0.46
C VAL A 57 -54.59 63.32 -0.30
N LYS A 58 -54.69 63.27 -1.64
CA LYS A 58 -54.08 62.18 -2.45
C LYS A 58 -52.56 62.15 -2.32
N ARG A 59 -51.89 63.30 -2.42
CA ARG A 59 -50.42 63.43 -2.22
C ARG A 59 -50.00 62.98 -0.82
N SER A 60 -50.79 63.33 0.19
CA SER A 60 -50.56 62.92 1.58
C SER A 60 -50.73 61.42 1.79
N LEU A 61 -51.78 60.81 1.21
CA LEU A 61 -51.99 59.36 1.25
C LEU A 61 -50.90 58.59 0.50
N GLN A 62 -50.47 59.05 -0.68
CA GLN A 62 -49.38 58.45 -1.45
C GLN A 62 -48.08 58.41 -0.64
N LYS A 63 -47.66 59.55 -0.06
CA LYS A 63 -46.49 59.62 0.83
C LYS A 63 -46.62 58.70 2.04
N LEU A 64 -47.80 58.66 2.67
CA LEU A 64 -48.03 57.80 3.83
C LEU A 64 -47.93 56.31 3.47
N ASP A 65 -48.36 55.91 2.27
CA ASP A 65 -48.25 54.53 1.79
C ASP A 65 -46.83 54.19 1.28
N GLU A 66 -46.08 55.16 0.76
CA GLU A 66 -44.63 55.07 0.49
C GLU A 66 -43.84 54.89 1.81
N ASP A 67 -44.02 55.78 2.79
CA ASP A 67 -43.42 55.70 4.13
C ASP A 67 -43.72 54.35 4.80
N ARG A 68 -44.97 53.86 4.69
CA ARG A 68 -45.38 52.53 5.19
C ARG A 68 -44.66 51.41 4.46
N ALA A 69 -44.53 51.48 3.13
CA ALA A 69 -43.85 50.46 2.34
C ALA A 69 -42.36 50.36 2.74
N ASP A 70 -41.69 51.50 2.92
CA ASP A 70 -40.29 51.57 3.35
C ASP A 70 -40.10 51.09 4.80
N ILE A 71 -40.98 51.46 5.73
CA ILE A 71 -40.96 50.93 7.11
C ILE A 71 -41.16 49.41 7.10
N ILE A 72 -42.10 48.89 6.30
CA ILE A 72 -42.34 47.45 6.17
C ILE A 72 -41.14 46.75 5.52
N ALA A 73 -40.50 47.35 4.51
CA ALA A 73 -39.31 46.79 3.86
C ALA A 73 -38.11 46.76 4.82
N TYR A 74 -37.88 47.83 5.58
CA TYR A 74 -36.85 47.90 6.62
C TYR A 74 -37.09 46.83 7.70
N LEU A 75 -38.29 46.78 8.29
CA LEU A 75 -38.63 45.81 9.32
C LEU A 75 -38.52 44.35 8.82
N ARG A 76 -38.95 44.06 7.59
CA ARG A 76 -38.74 42.74 6.95
C ARG A 76 -37.26 42.41 6.81
N ARG A 77 -36.43 43.35 6.37
CA ARG A 77 -34.97 43.15 6.21
C ARG A 77 -34.27 42.94 7.55
N THR A 78 -34.64 43.69 8.59
CA THR A 78 -34.13 43.51 9.95
C THR A 78 -34.57 42.18 10.55
N LEU A 79 -35.84 41.78 10.35
CA LEU A 79 -36.36 40.49 10.82
C LEU A 79 -35.66 39.32 10.12
N GLN A 80 -35.49 39.39 8.80
CA GLN A 80 -34.77 38.37 8.04
C GLN A 80 -33.32 38.24 8.53
N ALA A 81 -32.57 39.35 8.61
CA ALA A 81 -31.20 39.32 9.10
C ALA A 81 -31.07 38.77 10.54
N LYS A 82 -32.10 38.95 11.38
CA LYS A 82 -32.15 38.34 12.72
C LYS A 82 -32.59 36.87 12.71
N ALA A 83 -33.38 36.42 11.74
CA ALA A 83 -33.66 35.01 11.53
C ALA A 83 -32.43 34.27 11.02
N ASP A 84 -31.67 34.88 10.10
CA ASP A 84 -30.40 34.37 9.56
C ASP A 84 -29.35 34.26 10.69
N GLU A 85 -29.16 35.31 11.49
CA GLU A 85 -28.27 35.31 12.66
C GLU A 85 -28.67 34.25 13.71
N ILE A 86 -29.96 33.99 13.90
CA ILE A 86 -30.45 32.90 14.77
C ILE A 86 -30.12 31.53 14.17
N ALA A 87 -30.22 31.34 12.84
CA ALA A 87 -29.87 30.10 12.17
C ALA A 87 -28.35 29.80 12.27
N ASP A 88 -27.50 30.79 11.97
CA ASP A 88 -26.04 30.69 12.10
C ASP A 88 -25.62 30.32 13.54
N LEU A 89 -26.25 30.94 14.54
CA LEU A 89 -25.99 30.65 15.96
C LEU A 89 -26.51 29.26 16.37
N GLN A 90 -27.62 28.77 15.79
CA GLN A 90 -28.12 27.43 16.01
C GLN A 90 -27.22 26.36 15.39
N GLU A 91 -26.77 26.53 14.13
CA GLU A 91 -25.83 25.61 13.49
C GLU A 91 -24.51 25.55 14.27
N ARG A 92 -23.96 26.71 14.65
CA ARG A 92 -22.75 26.78 15.48
C ARG A 92 -22.91 26.13 16.85
N LEU A 93 -24.08 26.25 17.47
CA LEU A 93 -24.40 25.60 18.74
C LEU A 93 -24.48 24.07 18.59
N VAL A 94 -25.12 23.57 17.53
CA VAL A 94 -25.18 22.14 17.22
C VAL A 94 -23.79 21.57 16.92
N ALA A 95 -22.97 22.28 16.14
CA ALA A 95 -21.58 21.89 15.87
C ALA A 95 -20.74 21.81 17.17
N LEU A 96 -20.87 22.80 18.06
CA LEU A 96 -20.20 22.80 19.38
C LEU A 96 -20.72 21.71 20.34
N GLN A 97 -21.99 21.29 20.21
CA GLN A 97 -22.51 20.12 20.92
C GLN A 97 -21.89 18.83 20.37
N GLN A 98 -21.86 18.66 19.05
CA GLN A 98 -21.27 17.48 18.40
C GLN A 98 -19.78 17.31 18.70
N THR A 99 -18.98 18.39 18.66
CA THR A 99 -17.56 18.30 19.03
C THR A 99 -17.39 17.95 20.51
N ARG A 100 -18.15 18.58 21.41
CA ARG A 100 -18.13 18.26 22.85
C ARG A 100 -18.55 16.82 23.14
N GLU A 101 -19.49 16.26 22.39
CA GLU A 101 -19.92 14.87 22.53
C GLU A 101 -18.87 13.89 22.00
N ALA A 102 -18.23 14.20 20.86
CA ALA A 102 -17.11 13.43 20.32
C ALA A 102 -15.87 13.45 21.23
N GLU A 103 -15.53 14.60 21.81
CA GLU A 103 -14.49 14.72 22.83
C GLU A 103 -14.84 13.87 24.07
N LYS A 104 -16.08 13.97 24.55
CA LYS A 104 -16.56 13.23 25.72
C LYS A 104 -16.53 11.71 25.49
N THR A 105 -16.92 11.20 24.32
CA THR A 105 -16.83 9.77 24.01
C THR A 105 -15.38 9.32 23.89
N ALA A 106 -14.52 10.07 23.20
CA ALA A 106 -13.09 9.78 23.11
C ALA A 106 -12.38 9.76 24.48
N PHE A 107 -12.71 10.70 25.39
CA PHE A 107 -12.22 10.66 26.76
C PHE A 107 -12.76 9.46 27.55
N GLN A 108 -14.04 9.09 27.40
CA GLN A 108 -14.61 7.91 28.05
C GLN A 108 -13.99 6.60 27.52
N GLU A 109 -13.68 6.51 26.23
CA GLU A 109 -12.98 5.36 25.64
C GLU A 109 -11.53 5.28 26.14
N LYS A 110 -10.82 6.41 26.20
CA LYS A 110 -9.47 6.48 26.76
C LYS A 110 -9.43 6.08 28.24
N ILE A 111 -10.43 6.47 29.04
CA ILE A 111 -10.57 6.04 30.44
C ILE A 111 -10.82 4.53 30.52
N LYS A 112 -11.75 3.99 29.72
CA LYS A 112 -12.03 2.53 29.68
C LYS A 112 -10.79 1.72 29.26
N LEU A 113 -10.01 2.22 28.30
CA LEU A 113 -8.76 1.60 27.86
C LEU A 113 -7.73 1.59 28.99
N MET A 114 -7.46 2.74 29.61
CA MET A 114 -6.56 2.84 30.77
C MET A 114 -7.02 1.95 31.94
N GLU A 115 -8.32 1.90 32.24
CA GLU A 115 -8.88 0.98 33.22
C GLU A 115 -8.63 -0.49 32.86
N HIS A 116 -8.73 -0.87 31.59
CA HIS A 116 -8.47 -2.23 31.13
C HIS A 116 -6.97 -2.58 31.23
N ASP A 117 -6.10 -1.66 30.81
CA ASP A 117 -4.64 -1.80 30.91
C ASP A 117 -4.21 -1.95 32.38
N PHE A 118 -4.74 -1.10 33.28
CA PHE A 118 -4.47 -1.22 34.72
C PHE A 118 -5.00 -2.52 35.32
N LYS A 119 -6.19 -2.99 34.92
CA LYS A 119 -6.73 -4.29 35.36
C LYS A 119 -5.87 -5.44 34.88
N SER A 120 -5.45 -5.44 33.60
CA SER A 120 -4.57 -6.47 33.04
C SER A 120 -3.19 -6.47 33.69
N MET A 121 -2.58 -5.29 33.91
CA MET A 121 -1.30 -5.16 34.63
C MET A 121 -1.42 -5.65 36.08
N HIS A 122 -2.52 -5.35 36.76
CA HIS A 122 -2.78 -5.83 38.12
C HIS A 122 -2.96 -7.36 38.16
N GLU A 123 -3.71 -7.94 37.21
CA GLU A 123 -3.88 -9.39 37.08
C GLU A 123 -2.56 -10.10 36.77
N GLN A 124 -1.74 -9.55 35.87
CA GLN A 124 -0.40 -10.04 35.55
C GLN A 124 0.51 -10.03 36.79
N LEU A 125 0.64 -8.89 37.48
CA LEU A 125 1.46 -8.78 38.70
C LEU A 125 0.96 -9.69 39.83
N ASN A 126 -0.36 -9.82 39.99
CA ASN A 126 -0.96 -10.74 40.96
C ASN A 126 -0.69 -12.21 40.59
N SER A 127 -0.68 -12.56 39.31
CA SER A 127 -0.27 -13.89 38.85
C SER A 127 1.23 -14.17 39.09
N GLU A 128 2.09 -13.16 38.90
CA GLU A 128 3.53 -13.27 39.18
C GLU A 128 3.79 -13.40 40.69
N ILE A 129 3.13 -12.62 41.53
CA ILE A 129 3.19 -12.74 43.00
C ILE A 129 2.77 -14.15 43.43
N LYS A 130 1.68 -14.70 42.90
CA LYS A 130 1.25 -16.08 43.17
C LYS A 130 2.28 -17.13 42.73
N LEU A 131 2.88 -16.95 41.56
CA LEU A 131 3.93 -17.84 41.05
C LEU A 131 5.22 -17.76 41.89
N LEU A 132 5.62 -16.57 42.31
CA LEU A 132 6.77 -16.35 43.20
C LEU A 132 6.52 -16.93 44.59
N ASN A 133 5.30 -16.79 45.13
CA ASN A 133 4.93 -17.40 46.40
C ASN A 133 4.90 -18.93 46.32
N GLY A 134 4.43 -19.50 45.20
CA GLY A 134 4.53 -20.95 44.95
C GLY A 134 5.99 -21.45 44.88
N LYS A 135 6.87 -20.70 44.21
CA LYS A 135 8.33 -20.97 44.20
C LYS A 135 8.96 -20.86 45.59
N LEU A 136 8.54 -19.88 46.39
CA LEU A 136 9.02 -19.68 47.76
C LEU A 136 8.62 -20.86 48.66
N ASN A 137 7.34 -21.26 48.64
CA ASN A 137 6.85 -22.43 49.38
C ASN A 137 7.64 -23.70 49.02
N SER A 138 7.86 -23.96 47.72
CA SER A 138 8.66 -25.11 47.26
C SER A 138 10.14 -25.05 47.70
N LEU A 139 10.71 -23.85 47.79
CA LEU A 139 12.07 -23.65 48.33
C LEU A 139 12.13 -23.84 49.85
N GLU A 140 11.08 -23.50 50.58
CA GLU A 140 10.95 -23.76 52.02
C GLU A 140 10.71 -25.23 52.33
N GLU A 141 9.92 -25.92 51.49
CA GLU A 141 9.76 -27.38 51.52
C GLU A 141 11.10 -28.08 51.29
N PHE A 142 11.83 -27.74 50.22
CA PHE A 142 13.17 -28.28 49.96
C PHE A 142 14.17 -27.99 51.09
N ARG A 143 14.10 -26.80 51.71
CA ARG A 143 14.93 -26.48 52.88
C ARG A 143 14.60 -27.39 54.08
N ARG A 144 13.32 -27.62 54.36
CA ARG A 144 12.83 -28.49 55.43
C ARG A 144 13.24 -29.94 55.20
N GLU A 145 13.02 -30.47 54.00
CA GLU A 145 13.43 -31.84 53.61
C GLU A 145 14.94 -32.03 53.77
N ARG A 146 15.75 -31.05 53.32
CA ARG A 146 17.21 -31.07 53.47
C ARG A 146 17.65 -31.02 54.94
N GLU A 147 16.96 -30.24 55.77
CA GLU A 147 17.24 -30.15 57.21
C GLU A 147 16.84 -31.43 57.95
N GLU A 148 15.67 -31.99 57.65
CA GLU A 148 15.28 -33.33 58.11
C GLU A 148 16.27 -34.42 57.68
N LEU A 149 16.79 -34.35 56.46
CA LEU A 149 17.76 -35.32 55.94
C LEU A 149 19.12 -35.18 56.64
N MET A 150 19.60 -33.95 56.87
CA MET A 150 20.81 -33.71 57.67
C MET A 150 20.63 -34.19 59.13
N ASN A 151 19.46 -33.95 59.74
CA ASN A 151 19.14 -34.44 61.07
C ASN A 151 19.01 -35.98 61.13
N LYS A 152 18.69 -36.65 60.02
CA LYS A 152 18.72 -38.12 59.90
C LYS A 152 20.16 -38.64 59.75
N PHE A 153 21.00 -37.97 58.95
CA PHE A 153 22.43 -38.31 58.83
C PHE A 153 23.20 -38.13 60.14
N ALA A 154 23.05 -37.00 60.83
CA ALA A 154 23.74 -36.75 62.10
C ALA A 154 23.42 -37.82 63.16
N LYS A 155 22.16 -38.27 63.23
CA LYS A 155 21.75 -39.37 64.11
C LYS A 155 22.34 -40.71 63.69
N GLN A 156 22.45 -40.99 62.39
CA GLN A 156 23.08 -42.21 61.89
C GLN A 156 24.59 -42.21 62.14
N GLU A 157 25.26 -41.06 62.09
CA GLU A 157 26.67 -40.91 62.49
C GLU A 157 26.85 -41.14 63.99
N GLU A 158 25.98 -40.57 64.84
CA GLU A 158 25.95 -40.79 66.30
C GLU A 158 25.67 -42.27 66.66
N GLU A 159 24.65 -42.89 66.07
CA GLU A 159 24.33 -44.33 66.24
C GLU A 159 25.48 -45.24 65.79
N MET A 160 26.19 -44.87 64.72
CA MET A 160 27.37 -45.60 64.23
C MET A 160 28.59 -45.43 65.15
N GLU A 161 28.85 -44.23 65.67
CA GLU A 161 29.93 -44.02 66.65
C GLU A 161 29.65 -44.77 67.96
N GLU A 162 28.41 -44.73 68.47
CA GLU A 162 28.00 -45.58 69.59
C GLU A 162 28.22 -47.07 69.29
N GLN A 163 27.86 -47.52 68.08
CA GLN A 163 27.97 -48.93 67.71
C GLN A 163 29.43 -49.38 67.55
N GLU A 164 30.29 -48.54 66.97
CA GLU A 164 31.74 -48.75 66.99
C GLU A 164 32.29 -48.83 68.40
N ASN A 165 31.89 -47.91 69.29
CA ASN A 165 32.40 -47.86 70.66
C ASN A 165 31.90 -49.05 71.49
N ARG A 166 30.64 -49.49 71.30
CA ARG A 166 30.12 -50.76 71.82
C ARG A 166 30.93 -51.96 71.29
N HIS A 167 31.27 -51.99 70.00
CA HIS A 167 32.10 -53.06 69.43
C HIS A 167 33.54 -53.05 69.96
N LYS A 168 34.18 -51.89 70.12
CA LYS A 168 35.53 -51.76 70.71
C LYS A 168 35.57 -52.29 72.15
N ILE A 169 34.56 -51.94 72.97
CA ILE A 169 34.41 -52.45 74.34
C ILE A 169 34.17 -53.97 74.35
N ALA A 170 33.27 -54.47 73.50
CA ALA A 170 32.99 -55.91 73.40
C ALA A 170 34.21 -56.71 72.92
N LEU A 171 34.99 -56.18 71.98
CA LEU A 171 36.23 -56.79 71.51
C LEU A 171 37.25 -56.88 72.65
N TYR A 172 37.48 -55.78 73.37
CA TYR A 172 38.36 -55.74 74.55
C TYR A 172 37.91 -56.72 75.65
N GLU A 173 36.61 -56.87 75.89
CA GLU A 173 36.08 -57.89 76.81
C GLU A 173 36.37 -59.32 76.34
N VAL A 174 36.20 -59.60 75.04
CA VAL A 174 36.48 -60.92 74.46
C VAL A 174 37.99 -61.22 74.47
N GLU A 175 38.84 -60.26 74.11
CA GLU A 175 40.30 -60.37 74.22
C GLU A 175 40.73 -60.59 75.66
N ARG A 176 40.19 -59.85 76.63
CA ARG A 176 40.48 -60.03 78.06
C ARG A 176 40.07 -61.43 78.53
N LYS A 177 38.87 -61.90 78.19
CA LYS A 177 38.39 -63.26 78.51
C LYS A 177 39.26 -64.33 77.85
N PHE A 178 39.67 -64.12 76.60
CA PHE A 178 40.57 -65.02 75.87
C PHE A 178 41.99 -65.04 76.45
N ILE A 179 42.55 -63.89 76.86
CA ILE A 179 43.87 -63.82 77.52
C ILE A 179 43.84 -64.55 78.85
N VAL A 180 42.81 -64.32 79.69
CA VAL A 180 42.63 -65.04 80.96
C VAL A 180 42.48 -66.54 80.72
N GLY A 181 41.55 -66.96 79.86
CA GLY A 181 41.33 -68.38 79.56
C GLY A 181 42.54 -69.06 78.89
N LYS A 182 43.35 -68.34 78.12
CA LYS A 182 44.62 -68.81 77.55
C LYS A 182 45.69 -68.96 78.61
N ASP A 183 45.79 -68.05 79.58
CA ASP A 183 46.79 -68.15 80.66
C ASP A 183 46.34 -69.13 81.77
N GLU A 184 45.04 -69.38 81.93
CA GLU A 184 44.48 -70.54 82.65
C GLU A 184 44.83 -71.84 81.92
N LEU A 185 44.52 -71.95 80.62
CA LEU A 185 44.86 -73.11 79.79
C LEU A 185 46.38 -73.36 79.72
N LYS A 186 47.21 -72.31 79.77
CA LYS A 186 48.66 -72.46 79.91
C LYS A 186 49.05 -73.08 81.24
N LYS A 187 48.53 -72.59 82.38
CA LYS A 187 48.80 -73.22 83.69
C LYS A 187 48.35 -74.68 83.70
N ASP A 188 47.18 -74.94 83.13
CA ASP A 188 46.62 -76.29 83.04
C ASP A 188 47.45 -77.18 82.10
N MET A 189 47.97 -76.64 81.01
CA MET A 189 48.92 -77.29 80.11
C MET A 189 50.31 -77.45 80.74
N GLU A 190 50.81 -76.50 81.52
CA GLU A 190 52.09 -76.55 82.24
C GLU A 190 52.04 -77.61 83.34
N ASN A 191 50.94 -77.68 84.10
CA ASN A 191 50.66 -78.77 85.05
C ASN A 191 50.62 -80.13 84.32
N LYS A 192 49.88 -80.21 83.20
CA LYS A 192 49.80 -81.42 82.38
C LYS A 192 51.13 -81.75 81.69
N LEU A 193 51.97 -80.78 81.37
CA LEU A 193 53.28 -80.98 80.75
C LEU A 193 54.33 -81.33 81.81
N LEU A 194 54.18 -80.90 83.06
CA LEU A 194 54.98 -81.34 84.19
C LEU A 194 54.67 -82.81 84.51
N GLN A 195 53.39 -83.17 84.56
CA GLN A 195 52.94 -84.56 84.62
C GLN A 195 53.45 -85.36 83.42
N LEU A 196 53.21 -84.88 82.19
CA LEU A 196 53.68 -85.53 80.97
C LEU A 196 55.21 -85.53 80.86
N SER A 197 55.94 -84.72 81.62
CA SER A 197 57.41 -84.75 81.69
C SER A 197 57.91 -85.73 82.75
N LEU A 198 57.15 -86.05 83.78
CA LEU A 198 57.40 -87.23 84.63
C LEU A 198 57.13 -88.51 83.80
N ASP A 199 56.03 -88.52 83.05
CA ASP A 199 55.66 -89.62 82.15
C ASP A 199 56.60 -89.71 80.92
N PHE A 200 57.13 -88.59 80.41
CA PHE A 200 58.16 -88.58 79.36
C PHE A 200 59.57 -88.78 79.89
N GLN A 201 59.93 -88.43 81.12
CA GLN A 201 61.24 -88.82 81.66
C GLN A 201 61.30 -90.35 81.80
N THR A 202 60.19 -90.96 82.21
CA THR A 202 60.06 -92.43 82.29
C THR A 202 59.86 -93.15 80.95
N THR A 203 59.54 -92.45 79.84
CA THR A 203 59.39 -93.08 78.50
C THR A 203 60.35 -92.59 77.41
N THR A 204 60.99 -91.42 77.55
CA THR A 204 62.05 -90.91 76.64
C THR A 204 63.36 -91.67 76.83
N ASP A 205 63.64 -92.11 78.07
CA ASP A 205 64.70 -93.09 78.38
C ASP A 205 64.56 -94.38 77.55
N ILE A 206 63.39 -94.64 76.96
CA ILE A 206 63.08 -95.89 76.26
C ILE A 206 63.07 -95.74 74.73
N ARG A 207 62.59 -94.64 74.10
CA ARG A 207 62.51 -94.56 72.61
C ARG A 207 62.79 -93.22 71.88
N ILE A 208 64.02 -93.17 71.34
CA ILE A 208 64.36 -92.91 69.92
C ILE A 208 64.11 -91.50 69.34
N ALA A 209 65.21 -90.79 69.07
CA ALA A 209 65.22 -89.44 68.47
C ALA A 209 65.17 -89.38 66.92
N THR A 210 65.12 -90.51 66.20
CA THR A 210 65.32 -90.54 64.74
C THR A 210 64.03 -90.47 63.91
N THR A 211 62.90 -90.98 64.42
CA THR A 211 61.61 -90.96 63.70
C THR A 211 61.10 -89.53 63.49
N THR A 212 61.23 -88.69 64.50
CA THR A 212 60.74 -87.30 64.53
C THR A 212 61.40 -86.41 63.47
N GLN A 213 62.71 -86.57 63.26
CA GLN A 213 63.49 -85.80 62.27
C GLN A 213 63.10 -86.10 60.81
N ARG A 214 62.38 -87.20 60.55
CA ARG A 214 61.80 -87.46 59.22
C ARG A 214 60.51 -86.68 59.04
N VAL A 215 59.58 -86.80 59.99
CA VAL A 215 58.27 -86.11 59.95
C VAL A 215 58.41 -84.59 59.87
N ILE A 216 59.41 -84.02 60.54
CA ILE A 216 59.72 -82.58 60.44
C ILE A 216 60.09 -82.17 59.01
N ARG A 217 60.91 -82.95 58.31
CA ARG A 217 61.32 -82.64 56.92
C ARG A 217 60.18 -82.79 55.92
N GLU A 218 59.32 -83.78 56.10
CA GLU A 218 58.12 -83.98 55.28
C GLU A 218 57.14 -82.80 55.47
N ASN A 219 56.94 -82.30 56.71
CA ASN A 219 56.12 -81.11 56.97
C ASN A 219 56.72 -79.81 56.39
N VAL A 220 58.04 -79.62 56.44
CA VAL A 220 58.69 -78.45 55.83
C VAL A 220 58.52 -78.43 54.30
N ALA A 221 58.59 -79.59 53.64
CA ALA A 221 58.33 -79.68 52.21
C ALA A 221 56.87 -79.30 51.87
N ILE A 222 55.89 -79.88 52.60
CA ILE A 222 54.46 -79.60 52.41
C ILE A 222 54.12 -78.12 52.64
N ASN A 223 54.66 -77.50 53.71
CA ASN A 223 54.45 -76.07 53.96
C ASN A 223 55.01 -75.18 52.85
N ASN A 224 56.14 -75.55 52.22
CA ASN A 224 56.69 -74.79 51.10
C ASN A 224 55.80 -74.89 49.85
N GLU A 225 55.23 -76.07 49.55
CA GLU A 225 54.26 -76.23 48.45
C GLU A 225 52.97 -75.46 48.72
N ILE A 226 52.46 -75.49 49.95
CA ILE A 226 51.27 -74.71 50.36
C ILE A 226 51.54 -73.20 50.22
N ASN A 227 52.72 -72.70 50.59
CA ASN A 227 53.09 -71.30 50.42
C ASN A 227 53.08 -70.87 48.94
N VAL A 228 53.66 -71.68 48.04
CA VAL A 228 53.63 -71.41 46.59
C VAL A 228 52.19 -71.42 46.04
N LEU A 229 51.34 -72.34 46.51
CA LEU A 229 49.93 -72.39 46.12
C LEU A 229 49.13 -71.19 46.66
N MET A 230 49.40 -70.72 47.88
CA MET A 230 48.78 -69.51 48.43
C MET A 230 49.19 -68.24 47.68
N GLU A 231 50.47 -68.11 47.30
CA GLU A 231 50.97 -66.99 46.51
C GLU A 231 50.37 -66.98 45.10
N ALA A 232 50.30 -68.14 44.43
CA ALA A 232 49.62 -68.28 43.14
C ALA A 232 48.11 -67.98 43.23
N TRP A 233 47.43 -68.43 44.28
CA TRP A 233 46.02 -68.13 44.52
C TRP A 233 45.80 -66.63 44.75
N LYS A 234 46.66 -65.98 45.54
CA LYS A 234 46.59 -64.55 45.81
C LYS A 234 46.75 -63.73 44.53
N ASN A 235 47.78 -64.03 43.72
CA ASN A 235 48.03 -63.33 42.46
C ASN A 235 46.84 -63.47 41.50
N LEU A 236 46.25 -64.66 41.39
CA LEU A 236 45.06 -64.91 40.58
C LEU A 236 43.81 -64.20 41.13
N HIS A 237 43.68 -64.08 42.46
CA HIS A 237 42.59 -63.34 43.11
C HIS A 237 42.69 -61.83 42.84
N GLU A 238 43.91 -61.27 42.94
CA GLU A 238 44.18 -59.87 42.63
C GLU A 238 43.91 -59.56 41.15
N GLU A 239 44.39 -60.41 40.21
CA GLU A 239 44.07 -60.27 38.78
C GLU A 239 42.55 -60.33 38.52
N ASN A 240 41.83 -61.24 39.19
CA ASN A 240 40.38 -61.39 39.06
C ASN A 240 39.62 -60.13 39.56
N ALA A 241 40.07 -59.54 40.67
CA ALA A 241 39.52 -58.30 41.20
C ALA A 241 39.79 -57.11 40.25
N ASP A 242 40.98 -57.06 39.66
CA ASP A 242 41.42 -56.01 38.74
C ASP A 242 40.69 -56.10 37.38
N LEU A 243 40.44 -57.32 36.89
CA LEU A 243 39.59 -57.57 35.71
C LEU A 243 38.13 -57.18 35.97
N LYS A 244 37.56 -57.54 37.13
CA LYS A 244 36.22 -57.09 37.55
C LYS A 244 36.12 -55.57 37.70
N LYS A 245 37.21 -54.89 38.07
CA LYS A 245 37.28 -53.43 38.07
C LYS A 245 37.22 -52.87 36.66
N LYS A 246 38.11 -53.32 35.77
CA LYS A 246 38.14 -52.93 34.34
C LYS A 246 36.80 -53.20 33.64
N GLU A 247 36.12 -54.30 33.95
CA GLU A 247 34.79 -54.63 33.42
C GLU A 247 33.70 -53.62 33.86
N ARG A 248 33.68 -53.24 35.14
CA ARG A 248 32.76 -52.21 35.66
C ARG A 248 33.05 -50.85 35.05
N ASP A 249 34.32 -50.46 34.99
CA ASP A 249 34.74 -49.17 34.45
C ASP A 249 34.36 -49.06 32.95
N LEU A 250 34.57 -50.13 32.16
CA LEU A 250 34.11 -50.22 30.76
C LEU A 250 32.59 -50.24 30.60
N LYS A 251 31.83 -50.85 31.54
CA LYS A 251 30.37 -50.81 31.53
C LYS A 251 29.84 -49.39 31.74
N ILE A 252 30.42 -48.64 32.68
CA ILE A 252 30.07 -47.24 32.97
C ILE A 252 30.40 -46.34 31.76
N GLU A 253 31.61 -46.46 31.19
CA GLU A 253 32.01 -45.72 29.99
C GLU A 253 31.06 -46.00 28.81
N ALA A 254 30.70 -47.27 28.59
CA ALA A 254 29.74 -47.64 27.55
C ALA A 254 28.30 -47.17 27.83
N GLU A 255 27.94 -46.89 29.08
CA GLU A 255 26.65 -46.27 29.46
C GLU A 255 26.66 -44.77 29.14
N ILE A 256 27.69 -44.04 29.58
CA ILE A 256 27.90 -42.62 29.31
C ILE A 256 27.92 -42.36 27.79
N GLN A 257 28.66 -43.17 27.03
CA GLN A 257 28.68 -43.06 25.57
C GLN A 257 27.29 -43.30 24.93
N ARG A 258 26.42 -44.15 25.49
CA ARG A 258 25.03 -44.28 25.01
C ARG A 258 24.20 -43.04 25.33
N GLU A 259 24.39 -42.43 26.50
CA GLU A 259 23.71 -41.20 26.92
C GLU A 259 24.09 -40.02 26.02
N ASP A 260 25.40 -39.80 25.79
CA ASP A 260 25.91 -38.77 24.89
C ASP A 260 25.42 -38.97 23.45
N ASN A 261 25.40 -40.21 22.94
CA ASN A 261 24.83 -40.50 21.63
C ASN A 261 23.31 -40.18 21.57
N LYS A 262 22.52 -40.50 22.61
CA LYS A 262 21.10 -40.08 22.69
C LYS A 262 20.98 -38.55 22.65
N ILE A 263 21.84 -37.82 23.37
CA ILE A 263 21.83 -36.35 23.41
C ILE A 263 22.25 -35.76 22.06
N LEU A 264 23.27 -36.31 21.41
CA LEU A 264 23.76 -35.87 20.10
C LEU A 264 22.71 -36.10 19.00
N VAL A 265 22.04 -37.26 19.00
CA VAL A 265 20.94 -37.56 18.06
C VAL A 265 19.76 -36.60 18.28
N ARG A 266 19.39 -36.29 19.54
CA ARG A 266 18.36 -35.26 19.83
C ARG A 266 18.77 -33.88 19.30
N LYS A 267 20.00 -33.44 19.54
CA LYS A 267 20.55 -32.17 19.05
C LYS A 267 20.53 -32.12 17.52
N ASN A 268 20.99 -33.18 16.85
CA ASN A 268 20.98 -33.25 15.38
C ASN A 268 19.55 -33.27 14.81
N MET A 269 18.60 -33.99 15.42
CA MET A 269 17.20 -33.97 14.98
C MET A 269 16.56 -32.58 15.12
N VAL A 270 16.88 -31.82 16.17
CA VAL A 270 16.44 -30.42 16.32
C VAL A 270 17.11 -29.53 15.26
N GLN A 271 18.40 -29.70 15.02
CA GLN A 271 19.14 -28.97 13.98
C GLN A 271 18.57 -29.24 12.57
N ASN A 272 18.26 -30.49 12.25
CA ASN A 272 17.67 -30.87 10.96
C ASN A 272 16.27 -30.25 10.79
N LYS A 273 15.42 -30.25 11.83
CA LYS A 273 14.12 -29.54 11.81
C LYS A 273 14.25 -28.02 11.62
N ILE A 274 15.32 -27.41 12.15
CA ILE A 274 15.63 -25.99 11.91
C ILE A 274 16.08 -25.79 10.46
N ILE A 275 16.92 -26.66 9.91
CA ILE A 275 17.35 -26.63 8.51
C ILE A 275 16.14 -26.80 7.58
N GLU A 276 15.28 -27.80 7.80
CA GLU A 276 14.03 -28.02 7.06
C GLU A 276 13.13 -26.77 7.08
N LYS A 277 12.96 -26.13 8.25
CA LYS A 277 12.18 -24.90 8.38
C LYS A 277 12.80 -23.73 7.62
N ILE A 278 14.12 -23.57 7.67
CA ILE A 278 14.85 -22.51 6.95
C ILE A 278 14.80 -22.76 5.44
N SER A 279 15.06 -23.98 4.97
CA SER A 279 14.91 -24.38 3.57
C SER A 279 13.48 -24.17 3.07
N GLY A 280 12.47 -24.56 3.85
CA GLY A 280 11.06 -24.34 3.54
C GLY A 280 10.64 -22.86 3.59
N MET A 281 11.39 -21.98 4.26
CA MET A 281 11.23 -20.52 4.15
C MET A 281 11.96 -19.97 2.91
N HIS A 282 13.16 -20.45 2.61
CA HIS A 282 13.94 -20.07 1.43
C HIS A 282 13.22 -20.42 0.13
N MET A 283 12.66 -21.62 0.00
CA MET A 283 11.87 -22.02 -1.18
C MET A 283 10.63 -21.15 -1.37
N ARG A 284 9.95 -20.73 -0.29
CA ARG A 284 8.81 -19.80 -0.36
C ARG A 284 9.25 -18.39 -0.77
N LEU A 285 10.36 -17.90 -0.22
CA LEU A 285 10.94 -16.61 -0.60
C LEU A 285 11.43 -16.60 -2.06
N GLN A 286 11.96 -17.72 -2.54
CA GLN A 286 12.37 -17.89 -3.94
C GLN A 286 11.16 -17.90 -4.88
N HIS A 287 10.06 -18.54 -4.48
CA HIS A 287 8.78 -18.49 -5.22
C HIS A 287 8.25 -17.05 -5.32
N THR A 288 8.13 -16.33 -4.19
CA THR A 288 7.63 -14.95 -4.21
C THR A 288 8.57 -14.00 -4.94
N PHE A 289 9.89 -14.24 -4.92
CA PHE A 289 10.84 -13.51 -5.76
C PHE A 289 10.61 -13.77 -7.27
N GLN A 290 10.37 -15.02 -7.68
CA GLN A 290 10.02 -15.35 -9.07
C GLN A 290 8.69 -14.74 -9.51
N GLU A 291 7.68 -14.71 -8.63
CA GLU A 291 6.41 -14.03 -8.88
C GLU A 291 6.60 -12.52 -9.05
N MET A 292 7.39 -11.89 -8.18
CA MET A 292 7.73 -10.46 -8.26
C MET A 292 8.54 -10.12 -9.52
N GLU A 293 9.46 -10.99 -9.97
CA GLU A 293 10.12 -10.83 -11.26
C GLU A 293 9.14 -10.94 -12.43
N GLN A 294 8.21 -11.91 -12.41
CA GLN A 294 7.20 -12.04 -13.47
C GLN A 294 6.29 -10.80 -13.53
N LEU A 295 5.86 -10.28 -12.38
CA LEU A 295 5.09 -9.03 -12.30
C LEU A 295 5.91 -7.84 -12.79
N ARG A 296 7.19 -7.72 -12.42
CA ARG A 296 8.08 -6.66 -12.92
C ARG A 296 8.22 -6.71 -14.44
N ARG A 297 8.46 -7.90 -15.03
CA ARG A 297 8.55 -8.09 -16.49
C ARG A 297 7.24 -7.76 -17.21
N ARG A 298 6.09 -8.04 -16.58
CA ARG A 298 4.77 -7.64 -17.10
C ARG A 298 4.57 -6.12 -17.05
N ASN A 299 4.95 -5.47 -15.95
CA ASN A 299 4.88 -4.01 -15.84
C ASN A 299 5.75 -3.33 -16.89
N THR A 300 7.02 -3.73 -17.06
CA THR A 300 7.90 -3.16 -18.10
C THR A 300 7.35 -3.37 -19.51
N ALA A 301 6.67 -4.49 -19.77
CA ALA A 301 6.01 -4.73 -21.07
C ALA A 301 4.71 -3.92 -21.25
N LEU A 302 4.05 -3.49 -20.17
CA LEU A 302 2.91 -2.57 -20.21
C LEU A 302 3.36 -1.11 -20.31
N GLU A 303 4.47 -0.75 -19.67
CA GLU A 303 5.13 0.56 -19.75
C GLU A 303 5.55 0.85 -21.20
N VAL A 304 6.28 -0.06 -21.86
CA VAL A 304 6.64 0.08 -23.29
C VAL A 304 5.41 0.21 -24.18
N ARG A 305 4.38 -0.62 -23.98
CA ARG A 305 3.11 -0.52 -24.75
C ARG A 305 2.36 0.79 -24.52
N LEU A 306 2.48 1.37 -23.32
CA LEU A 306 1.90 2.67 -23.01
C LEU A 306 2.70 3.80 -23.70
N GLU A 307 4.02 3.69 -23.77
CA GLU A 307 4.87 4.62 -24.53
C GLU A 307 4.61 4.52 -26.04
N GLU A 308 4.50 3.31 -26.60
CA GLU A 308 4.08 3.06 -27.99
C GLU A 308 2.72 3.71 -28.29
N ALA A 309 1.71 3.49 -27.44
CA ALA A 309 0.38 4.05 -27.59
C ALA A 309 0.36 5.58 -27.44
N GLN A 310 1.17 6.15 -26.54
CA GLN A 310 1.33 7.60 -26.42
C GLN A 310 2.04 8.20 -27.64
N GLY A 311 3.05 7.51 -28.19
CA GLY A 311 3.73 7.91 -29.42
C GLY A 311 2.77 7.94 -30.60
N GLY A 312 1.97 6.88 -30.78
CA GLY A 312 0.90 6.82 -31.79
C GLY A 312 -0.14 7.93 -31.61
N LEU A 313 -0.57 8.21 -30.37
CA LEU A 313 -1.50 9.31 -30.09
C LEU A 313 -0.91 10.70 -30.42
N ARG A 314 0.39 10.93 -30.17
CA ARG A 314 1.07 12.18 -30.55
C ARG A 314 1.16 12.31 -32.07
N ALA A 315 1.53 11.24 -32.78
CA ALA A 315 1.55 11.22 -34.25
C ALA A 315 0.16 11.51 -34.86
N GLU A 316 -0.90 10.94 -34.28
CA GLU A 316 -2.29 11.25 -34.62
C GLU A 316 -2.67 12.72 -34.36
N GLN A 317 -2.26 13.28 -33.22
CA GLN A 317 -2.49 14.69 -32.89
C GLN A 317 -1.77 15.64 -33.86
N GLU A 318 -0.52 15.34 -34.20
CA GLU A 318 0.24 16.07 -35.23
C GLU A 318 -0.42 15.94 -36.61
N GLY A 319 -0.83 14.73 -37.01
CA GLY A 319 -1.53 14.48 -38.27
C GLY A 319 -2.81 15.31 -38.38
N ARG A 320 -3.62 15.34 -37.33
CA ARG A 320 -4.83 16.16 -37.23
C ARG A 320 -4.52 17.66 -37.25
N GLN A 321 -3.43 18.11 -36.63
CA GLN A 321 -3.02 19.52 -36.66
C GLN A 321 -2.51 19.93 -38.05
N ARG A 322 -1.77 19.06 -38.75
CA ARG A 322 -1.34 19.27 -40.15
C ARG A 322 -2.56 19.34 -41.07
N LEU A 323 -3.50 18.40 -40.94
CA LEU A 323 -4.76 18.39 -41.71
C LEU A 323 -5.60 19.64 -41.44
N ARG A 324 -5.70 20.09 -40.18
CA ARG A 324 -6.41 21.33 -39.85
C ARG A 324 -5.82 22.54 -40.58
N LYS A 325 -4.49 22.70 -40.58
CA LYS A 325 -3.83 23.79 -41.33
C LYS A 325 -4.09 23.74 -42.83
N VAL A 326 -4.18 22.54 -43.41
CA VAL A 326 -4.55 22.37 -44.82
C VAL A 326 -5.99 22.81 -45.06
N LEU A 327 -6.94 22.39 -44.20
CA LEU A 327 -8.34 22.85 -44.27
C LEU A 327 -8.44 24.37 -44.11
N GLU A 328 -7.83 24.95 -43.08
CA GLU A 328 -7.76 26.40 -42.86
C GLU A 328 -7.20 27.15 -44.09
N SER A 329 -6.18 26.61 -44.76
CA SER A 329 -5.62 27.22 -45.98
C SER A 329 -6.53 27.10 -47.21
N ARG A 330 -7.26 25.97 -47.32
CA ARG A 330 -8.22 25.69 -48.39
C ARG A 330 -9.47 26.56 -48.23
N ASP A 331 -9.97 26.72 -47.01
CA ASP A 331 -11.14 27.57 -46.72
C ASP A 331 -10.81 29.05 -47.00
N VAL A 332 -9.57 29.49 -46.72
CA VAL A 332 -9.08 30.82 -47.13
C VAL A 332 -8.93 30.97 -48.65
N GLN A 333 -8.60 29.91 -49.41
CA GLN A 333 -8.66 29.95 -50.87
C GLN A 333 -10.10 30.01 -51.38
N GLU A 334 -11.01 29.27 -50.76
CA GLU A 334 -12.42 29.23 -51.15
C GLU A 334 -13.10 30.60 -50.93
N CYS A 335 -12.87 31.25 -49.78
CA CYS A 335 -13.34 32.63 -49.55
C CYS A 335 -12.75 33.66 -50.53
N LYS A 336 -11.53 33.45 -51.06
CA LYS A 336 -11.00 34.30 -52.14
C LYS A 336 -11.78 34.08 -53.44
N HIS A 337 -11.97 32.82 -53.82
CA HIS A 337 -12.71 32.48 -55.03
C HIS A 337 -14.18 32.91 -54.98
N GLU A 338 -14.82 32.90 -53.81
CA GLU A 338 -16.15 33.51 -53.62
C GLU A 338 -16.15 35.02 -53.87
N VAL A 339 -15.13 35.74 -53.40
CA VAL A 339 -14.97 37.19 -53.64
C VAL A 339 -14.62 37.47 -55.11
N ASP A 340 -13.73 36.69 -55.72
CA ASP A 340 -13.37 36.81 -57.14
C ASP A 340 -14.60 36.57 -58.05
N LEU A 341 -15.44 35.58 -57.70
CA LEU A 341 -16.70 35.30 -58.38
C LEU A 341 -17.75 36.41 -58.17
N HIS A 342 -17.81 37.02 -56.98
CA HIS A 342 -18.71 38.15 -56.72
C HIS A 342 -18.30 39.38 -57.55
N LEU A 343 -17.00 39.71 -57.59
CA LEU A 343 -16.45 40.78 -58.42
C LEU A 343 -16.70 40.52 -59.91
N LEU A 344 -16.47 39.29 -60.38
CA LEU A 344 -16.76 38.91 -61.77
C LEU A 344 -18.27 38.97 -62.07
N HIS A 345 -19.14 38.62 -61.13
CA HIS A 345 -20.59 38.76 -61.29
C HIS A 345 -21.01 40.24 -61.34
N GLU A 346 -20.46 41.10 -60.49
CA GLU A 346 -20.67 42.55 -60.58
C GLU A 346 -20.19 43.11 -61.92
N HIS A 347 -19.02 42.68 -62.43
CA HIS A 347 -18.53 43.05 -63.77
C HIS A 347 -19.43 42.53 -64.90
N CYS A 348 -20.00 41.33 -64.77
CA CYS A 348 -20.98 40.81 -65.72
C CYS A 348 -22.27 41.65 -65.69
N CYS A 349 -22.78 42.00 -64.50
CA CYS A 349 -23.96 42.85 -64.33
C CYS A 349 -23.73 44.26 -64.89
N THR A 350 -22.56 44.88 -64.68
CA THR A 350 -22.25 46.19 -65.30
C THR A 350 -22.14 46.08 -66.81
N LEU A 351 -21.48 45.04 -67.34
CA LEU A 351 -21.46 44.76 -68.78
C LEU A 351 -22.85 44.52 -69.36
N GLU A 352 -23.73 43.80 -68.67
CA GLU A 352 -25.14 43.61 -69.06
C GLU A 352 -25.86 44.96 -69.11
N THR A 353 -25.73 45.84 -68.10
CA THR A 353 -26.34 47.18 -68.16
C THR A 353 -25.74 48.08 -69.25
N ILE A 354 -24.46 47.93 -69.58
CA ILE A 354 -23.80 48.64 -70.69
C ILE A 354 -24.32 48.11 -72.04
N ILE A 355 -24.54 46.81 -72.18
CA ILE A 355 -25.12 46.19 -73.37
C ILE A 355 -26.60 46.58 -73.51
N ASP A 356 -27.40 46.53 -72.45
CA ASP A 356 -28.80 46.95 -72.47
C ASP A 356 -28.91 48.43 -72.86
N THR A 357 -28.16 49.32 -72.21
CA THR A 357 -28.18 50.75 -72.56
C THR A 357 -27.63 51.04 -73.97
N ALA A 358 -26.64 50.28 -74.45
CA ALA A 358 -26.18 50.37 -75.84
C ALA A 358 -27.22 49.84 -76.84
N THR A 359 -27.93 48.74 -76.54
CA THR A 359 -29.00 48.24 -77.42
C THR A 359 -30.22 49.17 -77.41
N ASP A 360 -30.53 49.84 -76.30
CA ASP A 360 -31.57 50.87 -76.26
C ASP A 360 -31.13 52.17 -76.96
N ALA A 361 -29.85 52.54 -76.93
CA ALA A 361 -29.32 53.62 -77.76
C ALA A 361 -29.39 53.27 -79.27
N VAL A 362 -29.08 52.02 -79.65
CA VAL A 362 -29.23 51.53 -81.03
C VAL A 362 -30.71 51.42 -81.45
N ARG A 363 -31.62 50.99 -80.56
CA ARG A 363 -33.08 51.01 -80.80
C ARG A 363 -33.60 52.44 -80.97
N GLN A 364 -33.07 53.40 -80.21
CA GLN A 364 -33.37 54.82 -80.42
C GLN A 364 -32.84 55.29 -81.79
N ALA A 365 -31.61 54.93 -82.16
CA ALA A 365 -31.02 55.31 -83.44
C ALA A 365 -31.83 54.78 -84.63
N LEU A 366 -32.30 53.53 -84.54
CA LEU A 366 -33.18 52.91 -85.55
C LEU A 366 -34.54 53.60 -85.63
N LYS A 367 -35.16 53.96 -84.49
CA LYS A 367 -36.42 54.74 -84.50
C LYS A 367 -36.28 56.09 -85.19
N VAL A 368 -35.18 56.82 -84.93
CA VAL A 368 -34.84 58.09 -85.62
C VAL A 368 -34.54 57.88 -87.12
N GLN A 369 -34.38 56.63 -87.56
CA GLN A 369 -34.17 56.26 -88.96
C GLN A 369 -35.45 55.76 -89.66
N GLU A 370 -36.43 55.24 -88.89
CA GLU A 370 -37.71 54.74 -89.39
C GLU A 370 -38.83 55.80 -89.38
N GLU A 371 -38.83 56.73 -88.41
CA GLU A 371 -39.80 57.84 -88.30
C GLU A 371 -39.08 59.20 -88.11
N PRO A 372 -38.72 59.90 -89.21
CA PRO A 372 -38.18 61.27 -89.13
C PRO A 372 -39.31 62.31 -88.98
N ASP A 373 -39.41 62.94 -87.81
CA ASP A 373 -40.27 64.12 -87.60
C ASP A 373 -39.84 65.28 -88.52
N GLU A 374 -40.77 66.15 -88.96
CA GLU A 374 -40.48 67.24 -89.91
C GLU A 374 -39.56 68.34 -89.34
N ASP A 375 -39.38 68.42 -88.01
CA ASP A 375 -38.45 69.34 -87.35
C ASP A 375 -37.00 68.82 -87.39
N GLU A 376 -36.19 69.31 -88.35
CA GLU A 376 -34.74 69.04 -88.39
C GLU A 376 -34.03 69.38 -87.07
N ALA A 377 -34.51 70.41 -86.36
CA ALA A 377 -33.97 70.81 -85.05
C ALA A 377 -34.20 69.76 -83.96
N PHE A 378 -35.35 69.07 -83.96
CA PHE A 378 -35.62 67.99 -83.01
C PHE A 378 -34.72 66.78 -83.32
N ASN A 379 -34.69 66.36 -84.58
CA ASN A 379 -33.79 65.31 -85.07
C ASN A 379 -32.30 65.58 -84.80
N LEU A 380 -31.86 66.85 -84.89
CA LEU A 380 -30.50 67.25 -84.50
C LEU A 380 -30.27 67.10 -83.00
N SER A 381 -31.16 67.63 -82.15
CA SER A 381 -31.04 67.49 -80.69
C SER A 381 -31.09 66.02 -80.23
N GLN A 382 -31.86 65.19 -80.92
CA GLN A 382 -31.97 63.76 -80.64
C GLN A 382 -30.71 63.02 -81.11
N ARG A 383 -30.14 63.38 -82.27
CA ARG A 383 -28.81 62.91 -82.69
C ARG A 383 -27.70 63.34 -81.75
N GLU A 384 -27.68 64.59 -81.29
CA GLU A 384 -26.71 65.09 -80.31
C GLU A 384 -26.82 64.32 -78.99
N SER A 385 -28.04 64.12 -78.46
CA SER A 385 -28.29 63.28 -77.28
C SER A 385 -27.79 61.84 -77.47
N LEU A 386 -27.99 61.26 -78.65
CA LEU A 386 -27.51 59.91 -78.99
C LEU A 386 -25.97 59.86 -79.10
N LEU A 387 -25.35 60.91 -79.64
CA LEU A 387 -23.90 61.04 -79.73
C LEU A 387 -23.28 61.26 -78.34
N THR A 388 -23.94 62.01 -77.47
CA THR A 388 -23.51 62.25 -76.09
C THR A 388 -23.63 60.97 -75.26
N THR A 389 -24.75 60.25 -75.35
CA THR A 389 -24.95 58.96 -74.64
C THR A 389 -24.05 57.85 -75.18
N LEU A 390 -23.73 57.82 -76.47
CA LEU A 390 -22.69 56.92 -77.02
C LEU A 390 -21.28 57.32 -76.56
N LEU A 391 -20.95 58.61 -76.49
CA LEU A 391 -19.68 59.07 -75.92
C LEU A 391 -19.58 58.71 -74.44
N GLU A 392 -20.62 58.94 -73.63
CA GLU A 392 -20.69 58.50 -72.23
C GLU A 392 -20.70 56.97 -72.07
N LEU A 393 -21.04 56.20 -73.10
CA LEU A 393 -20.87 54.74 -73.11
C LEU A 393 -19.43 54.31 -73.41
N PHE A 394 -18.68 55.07 -74.23
CA PHE A 394 -17.28 54.77 -74.55
C PHE A 394 -16.26 55.39 -73.58
N ASP A 395 -16.59 56.50 -72.92
CA ASP A 395 -15.76 57.16 -71.90
C ASP A 395 -15.99 56.60 -70.47
N LYS A 396 -16.91 55.64 -70.29
CA LYS A 396 -17.03 54.88 -69.03
C LYS A 396 -15.74 54.07 -68.80
N PRO A 397 -15.05 54.24 -67.67
CA PRO A 397 -13.74 53.61 -67.45
C PRO A 397 -13.80 52.10 -67.21
N ASP A 398 -15.00 51.55 -67.01
CA ASP A 398 -15.23 50.19 -66.50
C ASP A 398 -15.38 49.13 -67.62
N LEU A 399 -14.83 49.37 -68.81
CA LEU A 399 -14.56 48.28 -69.77
C LEU A 399 -13.24 47.59 -69.35
N PRO A 400 -13.27 46.37 -68.78
CA PRO A 400 -12.05 45.72 -68.33
C PRO A 400 -11.16 45.40 -69.52
N ARG A 401 -10.02 46.09 -69.62
CA ARG A 401 -8.87 45.60 -70.39
C ARG A 401 -8.60 44.17 -69.95
N THR A 402 -8.61 43.24 -70.89
CA THR A 402 -8.38 41.80 -70.70
C THR A 402 -7.47 41.51 -69.49
N CYS A 403 -8.08 41.09 -68.37
CA CYS A 403 -7.31 40.52 -67.28
C CYS A 403 -6.52 39.34 -67.86
N PRO A 404 -5.18 39.33 -67.76
CA PRO A 404 -4.43 38.13 -68.08
C PRO A 404 -4.94 37.03 -67.17
N VAL A 405 -5.47 35.96 -67.76
CA VAL A 405 -5.61 34.71 -67.02
C VAL A 405 -4.18 34.21 -66.84
N GLU A 406 -3.55 34.62 -65.74
CA GLU A 406 -2.31 34.00 -65.30
C GLU A 406 -2.57 32.49 -65.19
N PRO A 407 -1.65 31.62 -65.63
CA PRO A 407 -1.89 30.19 -65.58
C PRO A 407 -2.18 29.80 -64.13
N MET A 408 -3.32 29.15 -63.89
CA MET A 408 -3.55 28.49 -62.61
C MET A 408 -2.37 27.55 -62.38
N GLU A 409 -1.56 27.82 -61.36
CA GLU A 409 -0.48 26.90 -60.95
C GLU A 409 -1.15 25.57 -60.61
N SER A 410 -0.98 24.59 -61.51
CA SER A 410 -1.71 23.35 -61.49
C SER A 410 -1.35 22.59 -60.21
N ILE A 411 -2.30 22.56 -59.26
CA ILE A 411 -2.17 22.05 -57.88
C ILE A 411 -1.03 21.05 -57.76
N GLU A 412 0.14 21.51 -57.30
CA GLU A 412 1.29 20.63 -57.14
C GLU A 412 0.88 19.51 -56.17
N THR A 413 0.84 18.29 -56.70
CA THR A 413 0.30 17.15 -55.96
C THR A 413 1.11 16.98 -54.68
N ILE A 414 0.42 16.82 -53.54
CA ILE A 414 1.03 16.80 -52.20
C ILE A 414 1.90 15.53 -52.01
N VAL A 415 3.12 15.57 -52.57
CA VAL A 415 4.14 14.51 -52.53
C VAL A 415 5.50 15.05 -52.06
N SER A 416 5.62 16.36 -51.86
CA SER A 416 6.78 17.02 -51.25
C SER A 416 6.83 16.82 -49.72
N ASN A 417 6.99 15.55 -49.29
CA ASN A 417 7.59 15.12 -48.01
C ASN A 417 7.58 13.59 -47.76
N ILE A 418 7.01 12.74 -48.65
CA ILE A 418 7.04 11.27 -48.46
C ILE A 418 8.33 10.67 -49.02
N SER A 419 9.46 10.97 -48.38
CA SER A 419 10.79 10.42 -48.72
C SER A 419 11.02 8.99 -48.20
N ALA A 420 9.96 8.24 -47.90
CA ALA A 420 10.01 6.95 -47.22
C ALA A 420 10.05 5.73 -48.16
N TYR A 421 9.70 5.88 -49.44
CA TYR A 421 9.56 4.77 -50.39
C TYR A 421 10.12 5.11 -51.77
N ALA A 422 10.90 4.20 -52.34
CA ALA A 422 11.40 4.29 -53.70
C ALA A 422 10.46 3.57 -54.69
N LYS A 423 10.53 3.92 -55.98
CA LYS A 423 9.68 3.36 -57.04
C LYS A 423 10.01 1.87 -57.30
N GLY A 424 9.37 1.00 -56.52
CA GLY A 424 9.56 -0.46 -56.55
C GLY A 424 9.15 -1.15 -55.24
N ASP A 425 9.08 -0.43 -54.12
CA ASP A 425 8.63 -0.98 -52.84
C ASP A 425 7.11 -1.19 -52.79
N LEU A 426 6.69 -2.37 -52.31
CA LEU A 426 5.28 -2.72 -52.09
C LEU A 426 4.75 -2.33 -50.69
N GLY A 427 5.42 -1.40 -50.00
CA GLY A 427 4.85 -0.66 -48.86
C GLY A 427 4.53 -1.45 -47.59
N LEU A 428 5.16 -2.61 -47.36
CA LEU A 428 4.81 -3.51 -46.24
C LEU A 428 5.77 -3.49 -45.03
N ILE A 429 7.00 -2.98 -45.17
CA ILE A 429 7.99 -2.91 -44.07
C ILE A 429 8.89 -1.68 -44.26
N CYS A 430 9.02 -0.83 -43.24
CA CYS A 430 10.09 0.18 -43.16
C CYS A 430 11.37 -0.45 -42.61
N LYS A 431 12.54 -0.09 -43.17
CA LYS A 431 13.84 -0.51 -42.63
C LYS A 431 14.25 0.36 -41.43
N PRO A 432 14.87 -0.20 -40.37
CA PRO A 432 15.55 0.60 -39.35
C PRO A 432 16.83 1.24 -39.91
N GLU A 433 17.30 2.30 -39.27
CA GLU A 433 18.58 2.95 -39.61
C GLU A 433 19.77 2.15 -39.06
N GLU A 434 20.86 2.06 -39.82
CA GLU A 434 22.10 1.40 -39.40
C GLU A 434 23.05 2.41 -38.74
N GLU A 435 23.34 2.21 -37.44
CA GLU A 435 24.35 2.98 -36.73
C GLU A 435 25.75 2.72 -37.32
N ARG A 436 26.56 3.78 -37.48
CA ARG A 436 27.89 3.69 -38.09
C ARG A 436 28.96 3.35 -37.06
N ASP A 437 29.42 2.11 -37.07
CA ASP A 437 30.52 1.64 -36.24
C ASP A 437 31.91 2.04 -36.81
N GLY A 438 32.94 2.13 -35.94
CA GLY A 438 34.22 2.80 -36.28
C GLY A 438 35.43 2.42 -35.41
N SER A 439 35.96 1.19 -35.57
CA SER A 439 37.25 0.72 -35.01
C SER A 439 38.48 1.52 -35.52
N ILE A 440 39.68 1.51 -34.92
CA ILE A 440 40.41 0.56 -34.01
C ILE A 440 41.12 1.40 -32.90
N ALA A 441 41.95 0.97 -31.93
CA ALA A 441 42.91 -0.14 -31.68
C ALA A 441 43.12 -0.29 -30.14
N THR A 442 43.26 -1.47 -29.53
CA THR A 442 44.42 -2.40 -29.47
C THR A 442 45.69 -1.87 -28.77
N ILE A 443 46.04 -2.44 -27.60
CA ILE A 443 47.42 -2.68 -27.12
C ILE A 443 47.40 -3.69 -25.94
N ASP A 444 48.39 -4.58 -25.89
CA ASP A 444 48.62 -5.59 -24.83
C ASP A 444 49.28 -5.02 -23.57
N LEU A 445 49.18 -5.72 -22.42
CA LEU A 445 50.32 -6.42 -21.80
C LEU A 445 50.05 -7.07 -20.41
N LYS A 446 50.61 -8.28 -20.26
CA LYS A 446 51.12 -8.93 -19.03
C LYS A 446 50.16 -9.28 -17.87
N LYS A 447 49.98 -10.59 -17.70
CA LYS A 447 49.97 -11.24 -16.37
C LYS A 447 51.34 -11.13 -15.71
N SER A 448 51.37 -11.13 -14.37
CA SER A 448 52.45 -11.69 -13.55
C SER A 448 51.88 -12.13 -12.19
N ASP A 449 52.35 -13.26 -11.68
CA ASP A 449 51.76 -13.95 -10.53
C ASP A 449 52.14 -13.33 -9.17
N VAL A 450 51.26 -13.50 -8.17
CA VAL A 450 51.65 -13.58 -6.76
C VAL A 450 50.96 -14.79 -6.11
N SER A 451 51.71 -15.47 -5.25
CA SER A 451 51.53 -16.84 -4.81
C SER A 451 50.74 -17.02 -3.50
N LEU A 452 50.08 -18.19 -3.38
CA LEU A 452 49.78 -18.94 -2.14
C LEU A 452 48.87 -18.23 -1.08
N SER A 453 48.05 -18.94 -0.31
CA SER A 453 48.24 -20.31 0.20
C SER A 453 46.93 -21.08 0.41
N THR A 454 46.97 -22.40 0.18
CA THR A 454 45.90 -23.35 0.52
C THR A 454 46.42 -24.42 1.50
N SER A 455 45.88 -24.41 2.72
CA SER A 455 46.27 -25.33 3.80
C SER A 455 45.54 -26.68 3.68
N THR A 456 46.13 -27.61 2.92
CA THR A 456 45.61 -28.98 2.81
C THR A 456 45.92 -29.82 4.05
N SER A 457 44.94 -29.96 4.97
CA SER A 457 45.03 -30.96 6.04
C SER A 457 44.81 -32.37 5.45
N LYS A 458 45.73 -33.29 5.75
CA LYS A 458 45.92 -34.53 4.98
C LYS A 458 45.48 -35.76 5.78
N ALA A 459 44.33 -36.32 5.45
CA ALA A 459 43.83 -37.55 6.08
C ALA A 459 44.77 -38.74 5.80
N PRO A 460 45.17 -39.53 6.82
CA PRO A 460 45.99 -40.72 6.61
C PRO A 460 45.15 -41.91 6.12
N LYS A 461 45.70 -42.68 5.17
CA LYS A 461 45.22 -44.04 4.81
C LYS A 461 46.33 -45.07 5.08
N PRO A 462 45.98 -46.34 5.35
CA PRO A 462 46.84 -47.26 6.09
C PRO A 462 47.96 -47.89 5.25
N LYS A 463 49.05 -48.28 5.92
CA LYS A 463 50.09 -49.16 5.35
C LYS A 463 49.67 -50.63 5.45
N LYS A 464 50.02 -51.44 4.44
CA LYS A 464 50.01 -52.91 4.47
C LYS A 464 51.43 -53.46 4.36
N SER A 465 51.80 -54.38 5.25
CA SER A 465 52.85 -55.40 5.08
C SER A 465 52.66 -56.44 6.20
N VAL A 466 52.29 -57.69 5.88
CA VAL A 466 53.19 -58.87 5.78
C VAL A 466 53.97 -59.14 7.09
N GLY A 467 53.88 -60.30 7.76
CA GLY A 467 52.96 -61.46 7.62
C GLY A 467 53.63 -62.84 7.75
N LEU A 468 53.07 -63.73 8.57
CA LEU A 468 53.34 -65.18 8.72
C LEU A 468 51.97 -65.83 9.10
N LYS A 469 51.45 -66.91 8.48
CA LYS A 469 51.77 -68.35 8.66
C LYS A 469 51.82 -68.78 10.15
N SER A 470 51.03 -69.72 10.65
CA SER A 470 49.92 -70.55 10.08
C SER A 470 48.92 -70.91 11.23
N SER A 471 48.01 -71.91 11.28
CA SER A 471 47.83 -73.24 10.65
C SER A 471 46.35 -73.70 10.66
N HIS A 472 46.08 -74.91 10.13
CA HIS A 472 44.85 -75.70 10.36
C HIS A 472 44.75 -76.19 11.83
N THR A 473 43.61 -76.61 12.39
CA THR A 473 42.67 -77.66 11.91
C THR A 473 41.19 -77.45 12.26
N SER A 474 40.33 -78.18 11.55
CA SER A 474 38.86 -78.19 11.71
C SER A 474 38.38 -79.27 12.69
N LYS A 475 37.23 -79.02 13.34
CA LYS A 475 36.20 -80.06 13.54
C LYS A 475 34.81 -79.46 13.79
N LYS A 476 33.77 -80.20 13.39
CA LYS A 476 32.35 -79.90 13.65
C LYS A 476 31.93 -80.52 14.99
N HIS A 477 30.92 -79.98 15.67
CA HIS A 477 29.63 -80.68 15.85
C HIS A 477 28.52 -79.74 16.35
N ALA A 478 27.36 -80.27 16.73
CA ALA A 478 26.04 -79.62 16.69
C ALA A 478 25.43 -79.38 18.10
N PRO A 479 24.30 -78.65 18.24
CA PRO A 479 23.82 -78.12 19.52
C PRO A 479 22.75 -78.99 20.21
N ILE A 480 22.64 -78.84 21.54
CA ILE A 480 21.56 -79.27 22.44
C ILE A 480 21.52 -78.15 23.52
N SER A 481 20.50 -77.30 23.61
CA SER A 481 19.18 -77.50 24.25
C SER A 481 19.27 -77.80 25.76
N THR A 482 18.66 -76.96 26.58
CA THR A 482 18.53 -77.15 28.03
C THR A 482 17.16 -76.63 28.48
N ASP A 483 16.38 -77.51 29.09
CA ASP A 483 15.50 -77.15 30.20
C ASP A 483 16.35 -76.83 31.45
#